data_AF-A0A436W0J4-F1
#
_entry.id   AF-A0A436W0J4-F1
#
_cell.length_a   1.000
_cell.length_b   1.000
_cell.length_c   1.000
_cell.angle_alpha   90.00
_cell.angle_beta   90.00
_cell.angle_gamma   90.00
#
_symmetry.space_group_name_H-M   'P 1'
#
loop_
_entity.id
_entity.type
_entity.pdbx_description
1 polymer ?
#
loop_
_entity_poly.entity_id
_entity_poly.type
_entity_poly.pdbx_seq_one_letter_code
_entity_poly.pdbx_strand_id
1 'polypeptide(L)'
;MIETKSLLGRKLDRRLLLAGGLAAAGGTAVVASAARGQTSHAGHEMPAVAAAENQPAHLSAHGAMMTVGEVDDTRNGFDPVKLVNEWETGTVSTLPDGRTLRTFEVTAEDKEIEIAPGIMFP
;
A
#
# COMPACT_ATOMS: atom_id res chain seq x y z
N MET A 1 -58.14 -27.54 -12.16
CA MET A 1 -56.79 -28.06 -11.84
C MET A 1 -55.81 -27.08 -12.46
N ILE A 2 -55.13 -26.28 -11.64
CA ILE A 2 -54.36 -25.10 -12.08
C ILE A 2 -52.96 -25.57 -12.49
N GLU A 3 -52.59 -25.35 -13.76
CA GLU A 3 -51.26 -25.62 -14.31
C GLU A 3 -50.22 -24.72 -13.62
N THR A 4 -49.41 -25.29 -12.73
CA THR A 4 -48.18 -24.67 -12.22
C THR A 4 -47.11 -24.75 -13.32
N LYS A 5 -47.16 -23.80 -14.27
CA LYS A 5 -46.03 -23.55 -15.16
C LYS A 5 -44.82 -23.13 -14.33
N SER A 6 -43.89 -24.07 -14.26
CA SER A 6 -42.55 -24.02 -13.68
C SER A 6 -41.94 -22.61 -13.65
N LEU A 7 -41.64 -22.14 -12.44
CA LEU A 7 -40.95 -20.88 -12.14
C LEU A 7 -39.50 -20.80 -12.69
N LEU A 8 -39.05 -21.83 -13.41
CA LEU A 8 -37.68 -21.99 -13.94
C LEU A 8 -37.40 -21.22 -15.24
N GLY A 9 -38.34 -20.41 -15.73
CA GLY A 9 -38.21 -19.67 -16.99
C GLY A 9 -37.71 -18.22 -16.86
N ARG A 10 -37.46 -17.70 -15.65
CA ARG A 10 -37.06 -16.30 -15.48
C ARG A 10 -35.54 -16.17 -15.62
N LYS A 11 -35.09 -15.77 -16.80
CA LYS A 11 -33.69 -15.44 -17.11
C LYS A 11 -33.15 -14.51 -16.01
N LEU A 12 -32.01 -14.86 -15.41
CA LEU A 12 -31.28 -14.02 -14.46
C LEU A 12 -30.88 -12.72 -15.17
N ASP A 13 -31.64 -11.65 -14.94
CA ASP A 13 -31.38 -10.33 -15.54
C ASP A 13 -30.51 -9.49 -14.60
N ARG A 14 -29.63 -8.64 -15.18
CA ARG A 14 -28.67 -7.81 -14.46
C ARG A 14 -29.34 -6.95 -13.39
N ARG A 15 -30.57 -6.49 -13.65
CA ARG A 15 -31.39 -5.72 -12.70
C ARG A 15 -31.78 -6.52 -11.45
N LEU A 16 -32.00 -7.82 -11.58
CA LEU A 16 -32.33 -8.69 -10.45
C LEU A 16 -31.09 -8.97 -9.58
N LEU A 17 -29.92 -9.12 -10.22
CA LEU A 17 -28.62 -9.21 -9.55
C LEU A 17 -28.29 -7.93 -8.77
N LEU A 18 -28.47 -6.76 -9.39
CA LEU A 18 -28.20 -5.47 -8.72
C LEU A 18 -29.19 -5.22 -7.57
N ALA A 19 -30.48 -5.51 -7.74
CA ALA A 19 -31.47 -5.37 -6.68
C ALA A 19 -31.22 -6.35 -5.51
N GLY A 20 -30.80 -7.59 -5.80
CA GLY A 20 -30.41 -8.56 -4.77
C GLY A 20 -29.13 -8.18 -4.03
N GLY A 21 -28.13 -7.61 -4.73
CA GLY A 21 -26.88 -7.14 -4.12
C GLY A 21 -27.09 -5.98 -3.15
N LEU A 22 -28.03 -5.07 -3.43
CA LEU A 22 -28.33 -3.93 -2.55
C LEU A 22 -28.99 -4.36 -1.23
N ALA A 23 -29.76 -5.45 -1.22
CA ALA A 23 -30.37 -6.00 0.00
C ALA A 23 -29.33 -6.68 0.91
N ALA A 24 -28.24 -7.21 0.37
CA ALA A 24 -27.15 -7.82 1.14
C ALA A 24 -26.20 -6.77 1.78
N ALA A 25 -26.13 -5.56 1.23
CA ALA A 25 -25.27 -4.47 1.73
C ALA A 25 -25.86 -3.70 2.93
N GLY A 26 -27.16 -3.88 3.25
CA GLY A 26 -27.81 -3.21 4.38
C GLY A 26 -27.51 -3.80 5.77
N GLY A 27 -26.85 -4.97 5.83
CA GLY A 27 -26.63 -5.70 7.09
C GLY A 27 -25.28 -5.49 7.78
N THR A 28 -24.33 -4.79 7.16
CA THR A 28 -22.94 -4.71 7.68
C THR A 28 -22.60 -3.45 8.47
N ALA A 29 -23.54 -2.50 8.61
CA ALA A 29 -23.29 -1.24 9.32
C ALA A 29 -23.07 -1.37 10.84
N VAL A 30 -23.28 -2.54 11.44
CA VAL A 30 -23.22 -2.71 12.91
C VAL A 30 -21.85 -3.21 13.41
N VAL A 31 -20.90 -3.58 12.53
CA VAL A 31 -19.59 -4.12 12.94
C VAL A 31 -18.42 -3.16 12.63
N ALA A 32 -18.65 -1.85 12.65
CA ALA A 32 -17.58 -0.86 12.53
C ALA A 32 -17.12 -0.30 13.89
N SER A 33 -17.87 -0.51 14.97
CA SER A 33 -17.56 0.07 16.30
C SER A 33 -16.63 -0.78 17.17
N ALA A 34 -16.20 -1.96 16.70
CA ALA A 34 -15.34 -2.88 17.46
C ALA A 34 -13.86 -2.88 17.02
N ALA A 35 -13.47 -2.06 16.03
CA ALA A 35 -12.07 -1.83 15.71
C ALA A 35 -11.44 -0.98 16.83
N ARG A 36 -11.04 -1.63 17.92
CA ARG A 36 -10.17 -1.04 18.93
C ARG A 36 -8.86 -0.68 18.23
N GLY A 37 -8.67 0.62 17.98
CA GLY A 37 -7.38 1.15 17.53
C GLY A 37 -6.28 0.66 18.47
N GLN A 38 -5.12 0.33 17.89
CA GLN A 38 -3.92 -0.09 18.60
C GLN A 38 -3.71 0.79 19.83
N THR A 39 -3.65 0.16 21.00
CA THR A 39 -3.27 0.82 22.24
C THR A 39 -1.88 1.40 22.07
N SER A 40 -1.72 2.69 22.33
CA SER A 40 -0.43 3.37 22.38
C SER A 40 0.54 2.57 23.24
N HIS A 41 1.64 2.08 22.66
CA HIS A 41 2.69 1.41 23.41
C HIS A 41 3.45 2.45 24.24
N ALA A 42 3.06 2.62 25.52
CA ALA A 42 3.66 3.55 26.47
C ALA A 42 5.07 3.14 26.97
N GLY A 43 5.84 2.43 26.14
CA GLY A 43 7.13 1.82 26.51
C GLY A 43 8.36 2.37 25.77
N HIS A 44 8.18 3.34 24.88
CA HIS A 44 9.26 3.96 24.10
C HIS A 44 9.38 5.46 24.37
N GLU A 45 9.23 5.89 25.62
CA GLU A 45 9.62 7.25 26.03
C GLU A 45 11.16 7.30 26.09
N MET A 46 11.77 7.55 24.92
CA MET A 46 13.11 8.12 24.89
C MET A 46 13.00 9.54 25.45
N PRO A 47 13.91 9.99 26.33
CA PRO A 47 13.89 11.36 26.81
C PRO A 47 13.92 12.28 25.61
N ALA A 48 12.89 13.12 25.47
CA ALA A 48 12.82 14.12 24.42
C ALA A 48 14.04 15.04 24.59
N VAL A 49 15.05 14.85 23.74
CA VAL A 49 16.08 15.87 23.51
C VAL A 49 15.30 17.09 23.06
N ALA A 50 15.45 18.21 23.79
CA ALA A 50 14.63 19.41 23.67
C ALA A 50 14.29 19.71 22.21
N ALA A 51 13.08 19.31 21.80
CA ALA A 51 12.56 19.66 20.50
C ALA A 51 12.44 21.18 20.50
N ALA A 52 13.04 21.84 19.52
CA ALA A 52 12.78 23.25 19.28
C ALA A 52 11.26 23.44 19.27
N GLU A 53 10.76 24.41 20.04
CA GLU A 53 9.36 24.53 20.52
C GLU A 53 8.27 24.64 19.44
N ASN A 54 8.59 24.46 18.16
CA ASN A 54 7.71 24.67 17.01
C ASN A 54 7.70 23.54 15.97
N GLN A 55 8.17 22.34 16.31
CA GLN A 55 8.12 21.20 15.37
C GLN A 55 6.70 20.59 15.34
N PRO A 56 6.07 20.43 14.16
CA PRO A 56 4.76 19.80 14.06
C PRO A 56 4.77 18.37 14.62
N ALA A 57 3.67 17.98 15.30
CA ALA A 57 3.60 16.78 16.14
C ALA A 57 3.97 15.45 15.45
N HIS A 58 3.89 15.37 14.12
CA HIS A 58 4.32 14.19 13.37
C HIS A 58 5.85 13.99 13.39
N LEU A 59 6.63 15.08 13.53
CA LEU A 59 8.09 15.01 13.62
C LEU A 59 8.55 14.45 14.97
N SER A 60 7.79 14.68 16.05
CA SER A 60 8.09 14.14 17.38
C SER A 60 7.95 12.61 17.47
N ALA A 61 7.17 11.97 16.60
CA ALA A 61 6.94 10.53 16.61
C ALA A 61 8.17 9.71 16.15
N HIS A 62 9.10 10.33 15.42
CA HIS A 62 10.25 9.65 14.83
C HIS A 62 11.59 9.96 15.53
N GLY A 63 11.58 10.74 16.62
CA GLY A 63 12.77 11.11 17.38
C GLY A 63 13.81 11.91 16.57
N ALA A 64 15.06 11.93 17.03
CA ALA A 64 16.16 12.66 16.39
C ALA A 64 16.73 11.97 15.13
N MET A 65 16.16 10.85 14.69
CA MET A 65 16.65 10.05 13.56
C MET A 65 15.83 10.29 12.30
N MET A 66 15.64 11.56 11.94
CA MET A 66 15.05 11.94 10.67
C MET A 66 15.93 12.94 9.94
N THR A 67 16.24 12.61 8.69
CA THR A 67 16.73 13.56 7.70
C THR A 67 15.52 14.29 7.14
N VAL A 68 15.54 15.62 7.16
CA VAL A 68 14.47 16.46 6.62
C VAL A 68 15.07 17.34 5.53
N GLY A 69 14.41 17.40 4.38
CA GLY A 69 14.84 18.18 3.23
C GLY A 69 14.79 17.36 1.94
N GLU A 70 14.84 18.05 0.82
CA GLU A 70 14.88 17.43 -0.51
C GLU A 70 16.31 17.01 -0.85
N VAL A 71 16.46 15.90 -1.55
CA VAL A 71 17.73 15.43 -2.14
C VAL A 71 17.64 15.49 -3.66
N ASP A 72 18.78 15.50 -4.34
CA ASP A 72 18.80 15.49 -5.81
C ASP A 72 18.59 14.07 -6.37
N ASP A 73 17.34 13.75 -6.70
CA ASP A 73 16.95 12.48 -7.36
C ASP A 73 17.71 12.22 -8.67
N THR A 74 18.04 13.28 -9.44
CA THR A 74 18.76 13.15 -10.71
C THR A 74 20.20 12.72 -10.44
N ARG A 75 20.85 13.31 -9.43
CA ARG A 75 22.19 12.91 -8.98
C ARG A 75 22.19 11.47 -8.47
N ASN A 76 21.21 11.13 -7.63
CA ASN A 76 21.06 9.78 -7.08
C ASN A 76 20.70 8.75 -8.17
N GLY A 77 20.18 9.21 -9.30
CA GLY A 77 19.83 8.40 -10.46
C GLY A 77 18.59 7.54 -10.24
N PHE A 78 17.74 7.89 -9.27
CA PHE A 78 16.44 7.28 -9.05
C PHE A 78 15.45 8.30 -8.47
N ASP A 79 14.18 8.11 -8.81
CA ASP A 79 13.04 8.90 -8.30
C ASP A 79 12.28 8.03 -7.29
N PRO A 80 12.22 8.42 -5.99
CA PRO A 80 11.55 7.64 -4.95
C PRO A 80 10.06 7.42 -5.20
N VAL A 81 9.37 8.38 -5.85
CA VAL A 81 7.94 8.26 -6.16
C VAL A 81 7.72 7.21 -7.24
N LYS A 82 8.61 7.16 -8.24
CA LYS A 82 8.57 6.11 -9.26
C LYS A 82 8.87 4.74 -8.66
N LEU A 83 9.85 4.63 -7.78
CA LEU A 83 10.22 3.35 -7.15
C LEU A 83 9.03 2.65 -6.48
N VAL A 84 8.10 3.41 -5.89
CA VAL A 84 6.92 2.87 -5.19
C VAL A 84 5.80 2.44 -6.14
N ASN A 85 5.70 3.07 -7.31
CA ASN A 85 4.52 2.95 -8.18
C ASN A 85 4.81 2.23 -9.51
N GLU A 86 6.04 2.30 -10.00
CA GLU A 86 6.47 1.77 -11.29
C GLU A 86 7.25 0.48 -11.09
N TRP A 87 6.55 -0.65 -11.21
CA TRP A 87 7.12 -1.97 -10.98
C TRP A 87 7.75 -2.54 -12.26
N GLU A 88 9.04 -2.88 -12.22
CA GLU A 88 9.67 -3.74 -13.23
C GLU A 88 9.15 -5.18 -13.04
N THR A 89 8.54 -5.75 -14.09
CA THR A 89 7.85 -7.04 -13.99
C THR A 89 8.60 -8.20 -14.64
N GLY A 90 9.75 -7.91 -15.24
CA GLY A 90 10.65 -8.88 -15.84
C GLY A 90 10.18 -9.39 -17.19
N THR A 91 11.03 -10.20 -17.82
CA THR A 91 10.69 -10.88 -19.08
C THR A 91 9.89 -12.14 -18.79
N VAL A 92 8.71 -12.26 -19.40
CA VAL A 92 7.79 -13.39 -19.20
C VAL A 92 7.98 -14.46 -20.27
N SER A 93 8.00 -15.73 -19.86
CA SER A 93 7.88 -16.91 -20.73
C SER A 93 7.08 -18.02 -20.03
N THR A 94 6.85 -19.14 -20.71
CA THR A 94 6.07 -20.27 -20.20
C THR A 94 6.95 -21.51 -20.11
N LEU A 95 6.91 -22.19 -18.96
CA LEU A 95 7.61 -23.46 -18.74
C LEU A 95 6.85 -24.65 -19.36
N PRO A 96 7.51 -25.80 -19.59
CA PRO A 96 6.87 -27.00 -20.12
C PRO A 96 5.69 -27.52 -19.29
N ASP A 97 5.66 -27.22 -17.99
CA ASP A 97 4.56 -27.55 -17.07
C ASP A 97 3.43 -26.51 -17.04
N GLY A 98 3.51 -25.49 -17.90
CA GLY A 98 2.50 -24.43 -18.03
C GLY A 98 2.66 -23.26 -17.04
N ARG A 99 3.65 -23.29 -16.14
CA ARG A 99 3.88 -22.16 -15.21
C ARG A 99 4.52 -20.97 -15.92
N THR A 100 4.22 -19.76 -15.43
CA THR A 100 4.89 -18.53 -15.85
C THR A 100 6.31 -18.48 -15.29
N LEU A 101 7.30 -18.26 -16.16
CA LEU A 101 8.66 -17.90 -15.79
C LEU A 101 8.85 -16.39 -15.99
N ARG A 102 9.30 -15.68 -14.95
CA ARG A 102 9.75 -14.28 -15.02
C ARG A 102 11.25 -14.22 -14.80
N THR A 103 11.96 -13.55 -15.69
CA THR A 103 13.42 -13.39 -15.62
C THR A 103 13.77 -11.92 -15.43
N PHE A 104 14.76 -11.64 -14.59
CA PHE A 104 15.28 -10.31 -14.29
C PHE A 104 16.80 -10.32 -14.44
N GLU A 105 17.35 -9.17 -14.80
CA GLU A 105 18.80 -8.91 -14.76
C GLU A 105 19.06 -7.86 -13.68
N VAL A 106 20.01 -8.14 -12.78
CA VAL A 106 20.35 -7.26 -11.65
C VAL A 106 21.84 -7.01 -11.69
N THR A 107 22.22 -5.74 -11.74
CA THR A 107 23.62 -5.30 -11.68
C THR A 107 23.90 -4.71 -10.29
N ALA A 108 24.99 -5.12 -9.68
CA ALA A 108 25.51 -4.49 -8.47
C ALA A 108 26.57 -3.46 -8.87
N GLU A 109 26.45 -2.25 -8.33
CA GLU A 109 27.41 -1.16 -8.53
C GLU A 109 27.68 -0.45 -7.21
N ASP A 110 28.91 0.03 -7.04
CA ASP A 110 29.23 0.99 -6.00
C ASP A 110 28.79 2.37 -6.50
N LYS A 111 27.95 3.06 -5.72
CA LYS A 111 27.37 4.34 -6.11
C LYS A 111 27.24 5.27 -4.92
N GLU A 112 27.91 6.41 -5.03
CA GLU A 112 27.74 7.50 -4.07
C GLU A 112 26.36 8.16 -4.25
N ILE A 113 25.58 8.24 -3.17
CA ILE A 113 24.24 8.84 -3.16
C ILE A 113 24.08 9.89 -2.05
N GLU A 114 23.28 10.92 -2.29
CA GLU A 114 22.89 11.90 -1.29
C GLU A 114 21.72 11.38 -0.45
N ILE A 115 21.94 11.17 0.85
CA ILE A 115 20.93 10.61 1.78
C ILE A 115 20.24 11.69 2.62
N ALA A 116 20.79 12.89 2.66
CA ALA A 116 20.24 14.09 3.25
C ALA A 116 20.90 15.30 2.58
N PRO A 117 20.33 16.52 2.65
CA PRO A 117 20.92 17.70 2.02
C PRO A 117 22.41 17.89 2.37
N GLY A 118 23.28 17.72 1.38
CA GLY A 118 24.73 17.82 1.48
C GLY A 118 25.46 16.61 2.10
N ILE A 119 24.75 15.53 2.44
CA ILE A 119 25.32 14.33 3.07
C ILE A 119 25.37 13.18 2.08
N MET A 120 26.59 12.78 1.72
CA MET A 120 26.85 11.68 0.80
C MET A 120 27.09 10.35 1.53
N PHE A 121 26.55 9.27 0.99
CA PHE A 121 26.81 7.89 1.38
C PHE A 121 27.57 7.18 0.25
N PRO A 122 28.72 6.54 0.54
CA PRO A 122 29.58 5.91 -0.46
C PRO A 122 29.06 4.56 -0.97
#